data_AF-A0A218V4V4-F1
#
_entry.id   AF-A0A218V4V4-F1
#
_cell.length_a   1.000
_cell.length_b   1.000
_cell.length_c   1.000
_cell.angle_alpha   90.00
_cell.angle_beta   90.00
_cell.angle_gamma   90.00
#
_symmetry.space_group_name_H-M   'P 1'
#
loop_
_entity.id
_entity.type
_entity.pdbx_description
1 polymer ?
#
loop_
_entity_poly.entity_id
_entity_poly.type
_entity_poly.pdbx_seq_one_letter_code
_entity_poly.pdbx_strand_id
1 'polypeptide(L)' 'MRSTAPRGTLRKILKKHKPQLCLAANVDLLVHLSFLLFLHRLAEETRTNAFENKSKTIKPEHIISAAKVILKKSRG' A
#
# COMPACT_ATOMS: atom_id res chain seq x y z
N MET A 1 -0.36 -18.03 3.60
CA MET A 1 -0.66 -16.59 3.78
C MET A 1 -2.17 -16.44 3.97
N ARG A 2 -2.63 -15.62 4.92
CA ARG A 2 -4.07 -15.29 5.01
C ARG A 2 -4.42 -14.38 3.84
N SER A 3 -5.25 -14.87 2.91
CA SER A 3 -5.60 -14.16 1.67
C SER A 3 -6.96 -13.45 1.72
N THR A 4 -7.60 -13.41 2.89
CA THR A 4 -8.93 -12.80 3.04
C THR A 4 -8.84 -11.28 3.08
N ALA A 5 -9.47 -10.62 2.12
CA ALA A 5 -9.55 -9.16 2.05
C ALA A 5 -10.42 -8.60 3.21
N PRO A 6 -9.95 -7.63 3.99
CA PRO A 6 -10.73 -7.03 5.08
C PRO A 6 -11.73 -5.98 4.55
N ARG A 7 -12.78 -6.44 3.86
CA ARG A 7 -13.77 -5.62 3.15
C ARG A 7 -14.42 -4.54 4.03
N GLY A 8 -14.83 -4.90 5.25
CA GLY A 8 -15.46 -3.97 6.20
C GLY A 8 -14.51 -2.85 6.63
N THR A 9 -13.25 -3.17 6.89
CA THR A 9 -12.22 -2.20 7.27
C THR A 9 -11.90 -1.25 6.11
N LEU A 10 -11.76 -1.76 4.89
CA LEU A 10 -11.51 -0.94 3.70
C LEU A 10 -12.64 0.07 3.48
N ARG A 11 -13.89 -0.36 3.57
CA ARG A 11 -15.06 0.54 3.44
C ARG A 11 -15.09 1.60 4.53
N LYS A 12 -14.76 1.26 5.79
CA LYS A 12 -14.66 2.22 6.91
C LYS A 12 -13.56 3.26 6.69
N ILE A 13 -12.37 2.82 6.27
CA ILE A 13 -11.26 3.73 5.97
C ILE A 13 -11.64 4.70 4.84
N LEU A 14 -12.26 4.20 3.77
CA LEU A 14 -12.63 5.06 2.64
C LEU A 14 -13.72 6.07 3.03
N LYS A 15 -14.75 5.64 3.76
CA LYS A 15 -15.81 6.54 4.29
C LYS A 15 -15.26 7.59 5.26
N LYS A 16 -14.25 7.26 6.07
CA LYS A 16 -13.60 8.21 6.98
C LYS A 16 -12.94 9.37 6.21
N HIS A 17 -12.32 9.08 5.06
CA HIS A 17 -11.66 10.11 4.25
C HIS A 17 -12.61 10.83 3.30
N LYS A 18 -13.62 10.12 2.76
CA LYS A 18 -14.64 10.67 1.86
C LYS A 18 -16.02 10.15 2.27
N PRO A 19 -16.76 10.88 3.14
CA PRO A 19 -18.03 10.40 3.69
C PRO A 19 -19.13 10.30 2.64
N GLN A 20 -19.09 11.13 1.60
CA GLN A 20 -20.07 11.14 0.50
C GLN A 20 -19.79 10.08 -0.57
N LEU A 21 -18.68 9.33 -0.49
CA LEU A 21 -18.30 8.36 -1.50
C LEU A 21 -19.04 7.02 -1.30
N CYS A 22 -19.90 6.68 -2.24
CA CYS A 22 -20.58 5.39 -2.30
C CYS A 22 -19.79 4.39 -3.15
N LEU A 23 -19.35 3.29 -2.54
CA LEU A 23 -18.69 2.20 -3.25
C LEU A 23 -19.71 1.20 -3.79
N ALA A 24 -19.73 1.00 -5.10
CA ALA A 24 -20.50 -0.06 -5.74
C ALA A 24 -20.08 -1.46 -5.24
N ALA A 25 -20.88 -2.47 -5.57
CA ALA A 25 -20.59 -3.86 -5.19
C ALA A 25 -19.21 -4.28 -5.72
N ASN A 26 -18.44 -4.97 -4.87
CA ASN A 26 -17.13 -5.55 -5.18
C ASN A 26 -16.00 -4.58 -5.59
N VAL A 27 -16.26 -3.27 -5.75
CA VAL A 27 -15.20 -2.26 -5.97
C VAL A 27 -14.19 -2.24 -4.83
N ASP A 28 -14.62 -2.61 -3.62
CA ASP A 28 -13.74 -2.76 -2.46
C ASP A 28 -12.64 -3.82 -2.67
N LEU A 29 -12.87 -4.83 -3.52
CA LEU A 29 -11.86 -5.83 -3.88
C LEU A 29 -10.82 -5.26 -4.85
N LEU A 30 -11.22 -4.39 -5.78
CA LEU A 30 -10.29 -3.70 -6.68
C LEU A 30 -9.41 -2.71 -5.90
N VAL A 31 -9.98 -2.01 -4.91
CA VAL A 31 -9.22 -1.18 -3.98
C VAL A 31 -8.23 -2.03 -3.18
N HIS A 32 -8.65 -3.22 -2.72
CA HIS A 32 -7.75 -4.14 -2.03
C HIS A 32 -6.60 -4.62 -2.93
N LEU A 33 -6.89 -4.98 -4.19
CA LEU A 33 -5.88 -5.36 -5.17
C LEU A 33 -4.87 -4.24 -5.40
N SER A 34 -5.35 -3.01 -5.61
CA SER A 34 -4.49 -1.83 -5.76
C SER A 34 -3.59 -1.63 -4.53
N PHE A 35 -4.13 -1.83 -3.33
CA PHE A 35 -3.36 -1.80 -2.10
C PHE A 35 -2.30 -2.91 -2.00
N LEU A 36 -2.61 -4.14 -2.42
CA LEU A 36 -1.63 -5.23 -2.47
C LEU A 36 -0.50 -4.93 -3.46
N LEU A 37 -0.83 -4.41 -4.64
CA LEU A 37 0.15 -3.99 -5.64
C LEU A 37 1.03 -2.84 -5.12
N PHE A 38 0.44 -1.89 -4.39
CA PHE A 38 1.16 -0.82 -3.71
C PHE A 38 2.17 -1.39 -2.70
N LEU A 39 1.75 -2.31 -1.83
CA LEU A 39 2.64 -2.94 -0.86
C LEU A 39 3.76 -3.75 -1.51
N HIS A 40 3.46 -4.46 -2.60
CA HIS A 40 4.47 -5.19 -3.36
C HIS A 40 5.54 -4.25 -3.92
N ARG A 41 5.12 -3.16 -4.58
CA ARG A 41 6.04 -2.14 -5.10
C ARG A 41 6.85 -1.48 -4.00
N LEU A 42 6.23 -1.21 -2.85
CA LEU A 42 6.92 -0.67 -1.67
C LEU A 42 7.97 -1.63 -1.12
N ALA A 43 7.66 -2.92 -1.05
CA ALA A 43 8.59 -3.94 -0.58
C ALA A 43 9.81 -4.10 -1.51
N GLU A 44 9.58 -4.10 -2.83
CA GLU A 44 10.64 -4.10 -3.84
C GLU A 44 11.56 -2.88 -3.69
N GLU A 45 11.01 -1.67 -3.67
CA GLU A 45 11.77 -0.42 -3.55
C GLU A 45 12.52 -0.34 -2.21
N THR A 46 11.90 -0.79 -1.11
CA THR A 46 12.54 -0.84 0.20
C THR A 46 13.71 -1.82 0.22
N ARG A 47 13.58 -2.97 -0.46
CA ARG A 47 14.66 -3.97 -0.57
C ARG A 47 15.83 -3.41 -1.37
N THR A 48 15.58 -2.72 -2.48
CA THR A 48 16.61 -2.04 -3.28
C THR A 48 17.36 -1.00 -2.45
N ASN A 49 16.64 -0.13 -1.74
CA ASN A 49 17.25 0.88 -0.87
C ASN A 49 18.11 0.26 0.24
N ALA A 50 17.65 -0.85 0.84
CA ALA A 50 18.44 -1.55 1.86
C ALA A 50 19.72 -2.16 1.27
N PHE A 51 19.63 -2.72 0.06
CA PHE A 51 20.77 -3.30 -0.65
C PHE A 51 21.80 -2.22 -1.04
N GLU A 52 21.36 -1.07 -1.57
CA GLU A 52 22.22 0.07 -1.89
C GLU A 52 22.97 0.59 -0.66
N ASN A 53 22.30 0.64 0.48
CA ASN A 53 22.89 1.02 1.77
C ASN A 53 23.70 -0.11 2.43
N LYS A 54 23.96 -1.22 1.73
CA LYS A 54 24.69 -2.41 2.21
C LYS A 54 24.13 -2.97 3.54
N SER A 55 22.83 -2.79 3.75
CA SER A 55 22.14 -3.20 4.97
C SER A 55 21.56 -4.59 4.81
N LYS A 56 21.85 -5.49 5.76
CA LYS A 56 21.29 -6.85 5.78
C LYS A 56 19.81 -6.88 6.21
N THR A 57 19.31 -5.81 6.82
CA THR A 57 17.94 -5.71 7.33
C THR A 57 17.25 -4.46 6.81
N ILE A 58 15.91 -4.53 6.71
CA ILE A 58 15.10 -3.37 6.39
C ILE A 58 15.01 -2.49 7.63
N LYS A 59 15.43 -1.24 7.49
CA LYS A 59 15.38 -0.22 8.53
C LYS A 59 14.35 0.85 8.20
N PRO A 60 13.87 1.62 9.18
CA PRO A 60 12.86 2.67 8.96
C PRO A 60 13.25 3.69 7.89
N GLU A 61 14.52 4.06 7.80
CA GLU A 61 15.04 4.99 6.78
C GLU A 61 14.79 4.52 5.34
N HIS A 62 14.95 3.21 5.08
CA HIS A 62 14.73 2.62 3.76
C HIS A 62 13.25 2.66 3.39
N ILE A 63 12.38 2.39 4.37
CA ILE A 63 10.92 2.42 4.20
C ILE A 63 10.46 3.86 3.94
N ILE A 64 10.97 4.84 4.69
CA ILE A 64 10.58 6.25 4.52
C ILE A 64 10.98 6.75 3.12
N SER A 65 12.19 6.43 2.66
CA SER A 65 12.64 6.78 1.31
C SER A 65 11.75 6.12 0.24
N ALA A 66 11.56 4.81 0.32
CA ALA A 66 10.74 4.05 -0.61
C ALA A 66 9.27 4.52 -0.62
N ALA A 67 8.70 4.81 0.55
CA ALA A 67 7.33 5.28 0.68
C ALA A 67 7.12 6.60 -0.07
N LYS A 68 8.05 7.55 0.02
CA LYS A 68 7.96 8.82 -0.73
C LYS A 68 7.89 8.58 -2.24
N VAL A 69 8.71 7.68 -2.76
CA VAL A 69 8.77 7.35 -4.19
C VAL A 69 7.50 6.62 -4.64
N ILE A 70 7.09 5.57 -3.92
CA ILE A 70 5.95 4.72 -4.31
C ILE A 70 4.62 5.46 -4.12
N LEU A 71 4.45 6.29 -3.08
CA LEU A 71 3.27 7.14 -2.94
C LEU A 71 3.16 8.14 -4.09
N LYS A 72 4.29 8.67 -4.59
CA LYS A 72 4.30 9.55 -5.77
C LYS A 72 3.90 8.79 -7.05
N LYS A 73 4.43 7.58 -7.25
CA LYS A 73 4.08 6.70 -8.38
C LYS A 73 2.64 6.17 -8.34
N SER A 74 2.00 6.17 -7.17
CA SER A 74 0.65 5.64 -6.95
C SER A 74 -0.43 6.74 -6.97
N ARG A 75 -0.05 7.97 -7.32
CA ARG A 75 -1.03 9.01 -7.64
C ARG A 75 -1.76 8.62 -8.92
N GLY A 76 -3.09 8.61 -8.86
CA GLY A 76 -3.97 8.45 -10.02
C GLY A 76 -4.20 9.76 -10.74
#